data_AF-A0A927BD15-F1
#
_entry.id   AF-A0A927BD15-F1
#
_cell.length_a   1.000
_cell.length_b   1.000
_cell.length_c   1.000
_cell.angle_alpha   90.00
_cell.angle_beta   90.00
_cell.angle_gamma   90.00
#
_symmetry.space_group_name_H-M   'P 1'
#
loop_
_entity.id
_entity.type
_entity.pdbx_description
1 polymer ?
#
loop_
_entity_poly.entity_id
_entity_poly.type
_entity_poly.pdbx_seq_one_letter_code
_entity_poly.pdbx_strand_id
1 'polypeptide(L)' 'MDETDLLDFQWHVTQRTLPDTRRQYALCLTVNALLYLTKRADQWRLLPRVFAYSRCYYYFRRWQATGR' A
#
# COMPACT_ATOMS: atom_id res chain seq x y z
N MET A 1 11.76 -0.98 -11.35
CA MET A 1 10.69 -1.93 -11.02
C MET A 1 11.28 -2.85 -9.99
N ASP A 2 11.04 -2.56 -8.72
CA ASP A 2 11.52 -3.42 -7.65
C ASP A 2 10.60 -4.64 -7.57
N GLU A 3 11.13 -5.79 -7.14
CA GLU A 3 10.44 -7.08 -6.98
C GLU A 3 9.34 -7.08 -5.89
N THR A 4 8.85 -5.89 -5.49
CA THR A 4 7.87 -5.70 -4.42
C THR A 4 6.65 -4.89 -4.87
N ASP A 5 6.63 -4.42 -6.11
CA ASP A 5 5.40 -3.90 -6.71
C ASP A 5 4.46 -5.07 -7.00
N LEU A 6 3.20 -4.96 -6.54
CA LEU A 6 2.15 -5.91 -6.90
C LEU A 6 2.02 -5.99 -8.42
N LEU A 7 2.05 -7.22 -8.96
CA LEU A 7 1.64 -7.42 -10.33
C LEU A 7 0.15 -7.05 -10.48
N ASP A 8 -0.22 -6.56 -11.66
CA ASP A 8 -1.61 -6.19 -11.99
C ASP A 8 -2.62 -7.27 -11.58
N PHE A 9 -2.29 -8.56 -11.76
CA PHE A 9 -3.16 -9.66 -11.37
C PHE A 9 -3.37 -9.75 -9.85
N GLN A 10 -2.31 -9.54 -9.06
CA GLN A 10 -2.37 -9.60 -7.59
C GLN A 10 -3.20 -8.42 -7.07
N TRP A 11 -2.95 -7.24 -7.64
CA TRP A 11 -3.77 -6.05 -7.37
C TRP A 11 -5.25 -6.30 -7.71
N HIS A 12 -5.54 -6.99 -8.82
CA HIS A 12 -6.91 -7.29 -9.24
C HIS A 12 -7.68 -8.15 -8.23
N VAL A 13 -6.98 -9.01 -7.49
CA VAL A 13 -7.55 -9.81 -6.39
C VAL A 13 -7.64 -8.98 -5.11
N THR A 14 -6.59 -8.25 -4.72
CA THR A 14 -6.56 -7.44 -3.49
C THR A 14 -7.57 -6.30 -3.51
N GLN A 15 -7.82 -5.66 -4.65
CA GLN A 15 -8.80 -4.58 -4.73
C GLN A 15 -10.23 -5.04 -4.43
N ARG A 16 -10.54 -6.35 -4.53
CA ARG A 16 -11.87 -6.88 -4.24
C ARG A 16 -12.18 -6.93 -2.75
N THR A 17 -11.16 -6.99 -1.90
CA THR A 17 -11.32 -6.98 -0.44
C THR A 17 -11.30 -5.57 0.14
N LEU A 18 -10.91 -4.58 -0.67
CA LEU A 18 -10.83 -3.17 -0.27
C LEU A 18 -12.20 -2.49 -0.44
N PRO A 19 -12.70 -1.77 0.57
CA PRO A 19 -14.06 -1.23 0.56
C PRO A 19 -14.24 -0.04 -0.38
N ASP A 20 -13.16 0.61 -0.84
CA ASP A 20 -13.23 1.84 -1.64
C ASP A 20 -12.39 1.72 -2.92
N THR A 21 -13.07 1.49 -4.04
CA THR A 21 -12.46 1.40 -5.38
C THR A 21 -12.23 2.76 -6.04
N ARG A 22 -12.70 3.87 -5.44
CA ARG A 22 -12.58 5.21 -6.05
C ARG A 22 -11.15 5.75 -6.03
N ARG A 23 -10.27 5.17 -5.19
CA ARG A 23 -8.88 5.59 -5.04
C ARG A 23 -7.87 4.45 -5.24
N GLN A 24 -8.15 3.57 -6.21
CA GLN A 24 -7.32 2.40 -6.54
C GLN A 24 -5.82 2.69 -6.57
N TYR A 25 -5.39 3.74 -7.26
CA TYR A 25 -3.95 4.06 -7.38
C TYR A 25 -3.29 4.37 -6.03
N ALA A 26 -3.94 5.17 -5.19
CA ALA A 26 -3.40 5.53 -3.88
C ALA A 26 -3.39 4.34 -2.90
N LEU A 27 -4.39 3.46 -3.00
CA LEU A 27 -4.45 2.24 -2.21
C LEU A 27 -3.41 1.22 -2.67
N CYS A 28 -3.22 1.05 -3.98
CA CYS A 28 -2.18 0.19 -4.55
C CYS A 28 -0.79 0.61 -4.06
N LEU A 29 -0.47 1.91 -4.12
CA LEU A 29 0.77 2.43 -3.56
C LEU A 29 0.91 2.18 -2.05
N THR A 30 -0.19 2.28 -1.29
CA THR A 30 -0.17 2.01 0.15
C THR A 30 0.10 0.53 0.43
N VAL A 31 -0.49 -0.39 -0.35
CA VAL A 31 -0.27 -1.83 -0.21
C VAL A 31 1.14 -2.21 -0.67
N ASN A 32 1.64 -1.68 -1.79
CA ASN A 32 3.03 -1.89 -2.22
C ASN A 32 4.02 -1.40 -1.16
N ALA A 33 3.76 -0.24 -0.56
CA ALA A 33 4.57 0.28 0.54
C ALA A 33 4.55 -0.66 1.76
N LEU A 34 3.39 -1.18 2.15
CA LEU A 34 3.27 -2.15 3.24
C LEU A 34 4.02 -3.45 2.93
N LEU A 35 3.85 -4.01 1.73
CA LEU A 35 4.55 -5.23 1.29
C LEU A 35 6.06 -5.03 1.28
N TYR A 36 6.54 -3.86 0.86
CA TYR A 36 7.96 -3.51 0.90
C TYR A 36 8.49 -3.53 2.33
N LEU A 37 7.76 -2.91 3.26
CA LEU A 37 8.12 -2.88 4.66
C LEU A 37 8.08 -4.27 5.29
N THR A 38 7.09 -5.10 4.95
CA THR A 38 6.99 -6.48 5.48
C THR A 38 8.08 -7.38 4.91
N LYS A 39 8.39 -7.29 3.61
CA LYS A 39 9.42 -8.12 2.96
C LYS A 39 10.82 -7.78 3.46
N ARG A 40 11.11 -6.50 3.71
CA ARG A 40 12.43 -6.05 4.18
C ARG A 40 12.53 -5.88 5.70
N ALA A 41 11.42 -5.97 6.43
CA ALA A 41 11.31 -5.59 7.84
C ALA A 41 11.86 -4.17 8.13
N ASP A 42 11.80 -3.29 7.14
CA ASP A 42 12.39 -1.96 7.20
C ASP A 42 11.47 -0.94 7.87
N GLN A 43 12.07 0.14 8.36
CA GLN A 43 11.33 1.24 8.96
C GLN A 43 10.66 2.10 7.88
N TRP A 44 9.47 2.63 8.16
CA TRP A 44 8.73 3.55 7.27
C TRP A 44 9.54 4.74 6.72
N ARG A 45 10.61 5.15 7.42
CA ARG A 45 11.51 6.25 7.03
C ARG A 45 12.46 5.88 5.89
N LEU A 46 12.72 4.59 5.68
CA LEU A 46 13.54 4.06 4.59
C LEU A 46 12.73 3.76 3.33
N LEU A 47 11.42 4.04 3.36
CA LEU A 47 10.56 3.84 2.21
C LEU A 47 11.04 4.73 1.04
N PRO A 48 11.22 4.16 -0.17
CA PRO A 48 11.59 4.94 -1.35
C PRO A 48 10.64 6.11 -1.57
N ARG A 49 11.18 7.30 -1.91
CA ARG A 49 10.38 8.51 -2.17
C ARG A 49 9.30 8.35 -3.25
N VAL A 50 9.42 7.32 -4.09
CA VAL A 50 8.42 6.92 -5.08
C VAL A 50 7.07 6.63 -4.42
N PHE A 51 7.12 6.06 -3.21
CA PHE A 51 5.95 5.88 -2.37
C PHE A 51 5.79 7.15 -1.54
N ALA A 52 4.71 7.89 -1.80
CA ALA A 52 4.37 9.08 -1.03
C ALA A 52 4.04 8.67 0.42
N TYR A 53 5.05 8.60 1.28
CA TYR A 53 5.00 8.08 2.65
C TYR A 53 3.81 8.66 3.43
N SER A 54 3.61 9.97 3.38
CA SER A 54 2.53 10.67 4.08
C SER A 54 1.13 10.24 3.61
N ARG A 55 0.96 9.92 2.31
CA ARG A 55 -0.30 9.36 1.79
C ARG A 55 -0.50 7.92 2.24
N CYS A 56 0.55 7.09 2.13
CA CYS A 56 0.47 5.68 2.53
C CYS A 56 0.15 5.54 4.02
N TYR A 57 0.86 6.32 4.85
CA TYR A 57 0.65 6.34 6.30
C TYR A 57 -0.75 6.87 6.68
N TYR A 58 -1.25 7.89 5.98
CA TYR A 58 -2.61 8.39 6.18
C TYR A 58 -3.66 7.30 5.91
N TYR A 59 -3.57 6.59 4.77
CA TYR A 59 -4.53 5.52 4.44
C TYR A 59 -4.40 4.35 5.41
N PHE A 60 -3.19 3.95 5.77
CA PHE A 60 -2.96 2.90 6.74
C PHE A 60 -3.60 3.23 8.11
N ARG A 61 -3.36 4.43 8.63
CA ARG A 61 -3.97 4.88 9.90
C ARG A 61 -5.48 4.97 9.81
N ARG A 62 -6.01 5.41 8.68
CA ARG A 62 -7.46 5.46 8.44
C ARG A 62 -8.06 4.07 8.38
N TRP A 63 -7.43 3.10 7.73
CA TRP A 63 -7.85 1.70 7.73
C TRP A 63 -7.83 1.10 9.13
N GLN A 64 -6.78 1.31 9.92
CA GLN A 64 -6.73 0.86 11.31
C GLN A 64 -7.87 1.46 12.16
N ALA A 65 -8.20 2.73 11.95
CA ALA A 65 -9.27 3.40 12.70
C ALA A 65 -10.68 2.99 12.25
N THR A 66 -10.85 2.65 10.98
CA THR A 66 -12.17 2.32 10.40
C THR A 66 -12.47 0.82 10.46
N GLY A 67 -11.45 -0.03 10.65
CA GLY A 67 -11.59 -1.50 10.66
C GLY A 67 -12.03 -2.08 9.31
N ARG A 68 -11.92 -1.28 8.23
CA ARG A 68 -12.41 -1.56 6.89
C ARG A 68 -11.43 -1.00 5.87
#